data_AF-M6FGV7-F1
#
_entry.id   AF-M6FGV7-F1
#
_cell.length_a   1.000
_cell.length_b   1.000
_cell.length_c   1.000
_cell.angle_alpha   90.00
_cell.angle_beta   90.00
_cell.angle_gamma   90.00
#
_symmetry.space_group_name_H-M   'P 1'
#
loop_
_entity.id
_entity.type
_entity.pdbx_description
1 polymer ?
#
loop_
_entity_poly.entity_id
_entity_poly.type
_entity_poly.pdbx_seq_one_letter_code
_entity_poly.pdbx_strand_id
1 'polypeptide(L)' 'MHISSLIMDLYSRKIVGFKLHHSLETEGCIHALNMPLHKY' A
#
# COMPACT_ATOMS: atom_id res chain seq x y z
N MET A 1 -2.13 10.38 15.25
CA MET A 1 -0.96 9.71 14.65
C MET A 1 -1.48 8.89 13.48
N HIS A 2 -1.04 9.16 12.26
CA HIS A 2 -1.47 8.40 11.08
C HIS A 2 -0.44 7.33 10.74
N ILE A 3 -0.91 6.18 10.28
CA ILE A 3 -0.10 5.03 9.88
C ILE A 3 -0.26 4.82 8.39
N SER A 4 0.84 4.53 7.70
CA SER A 4 0.85 4.30 6.26
C SER A 4 1.27 2.88 5.93
N SER A 5 0.52 2.22 5.06
CA SER A 5 0.93 0.99 4.38
C SER A 5 1.51 1.33 3.02
N LEU A 6 2.70 0.80 2.71
CA LEU A 6 3.44 1.08 1.48
C LEU A 6 3.84 -0.22 0.80
N ILE A 7 3.56 -0.33 -0.50
CA ILE A 7 3.97 -1.45 -1.35
C ILE A 7 4.96 -0.92 -2.38
N MET A 8 6.15 -1.49 -2.36
CA MET A 8 7.24 -1.15 -3.24
C MET A 8 7.52 -2.33 -4.17
N ASP A 9 7.61 -2.05 -5.46
CA ASP A 9 8.17 -3.02 -6.40
C ASP A 9 9.66 -3.17 -6.12
N LEU A 10 10.09 -4.40 -5.84
CA LEU A 10 11.46 -4.69 -5.44
C LEU A 10 12.46 -4.38 -6.56
N TYR A 11 12.09 -4.63 -7.83
CA TYR A 11 12.98 -4.48 -8.96
C TYR A 11 13.25 -3.01 -9.30
N SER A 12 12.20 -2.21 -9.47
CA SER A 12 12.30 -0.78 -9.83
C SER A 12 12.44 0.15 -8.64
N ARG A 13 12.27 -0.35 -7.41
CA ARG A 13 12.17 0.43 -6.16
C ARG A 13 11.06 1.50 -6.19
N LYS A 14 10.10 1.39 -7.09
CA LYS A 14 8.96 2.32 -7.18
C LYS A 14 7.90 1.93 -6.16
N ILE A 15 7.31 2.93 -5.51
CA ILE A 15 6.09 2.73 -4.72
C ILE A 15 4.95 2.51 -5.71
N VAL A 16 4.37 1.30 -5.68
CA VAL A 16 3.32 0.89 -6.62
C VAL A 16 1.93 0.89 -5.97
N GLY A 17 1.88 0.94 -4.63
CA GLY A 17 0.65 1.09 -3.87
C GLY A 17 0.90 1.71 -2.50
N PHE A 18 -0.07 2.49 -2.02
CA PHE A 18 -0.02 3.07 -0.68
C PHE A 18 -1.41 3.30 -0.14
N LYS A 19 -1.52 3.35 1.20
CA LYS A 19 -2.78 3.68 1.86
C LYS A 19 -2.53 4.29 3.24
N LEU A 20 -3.23 5.38 3.52
CA LEU A 20 -3.19 6.08 4.80
C LEU A 20 -4.35 5.63 5.69
N HIS A 21 -4.05 5.30 6.95
CA HIS A 21 -5.02 4.85 7.94
C HIS A 21 -4.73 5.45 9.32
N HIS A 22 -5.74 5.34 10.19
CA HIS A 22 -5.65 5.80 11.57
C HIS A 22 -5.20 4.69 12.55
N SER A 23 -5.02 3.46 12.07
CA SER A 23 -4.75 2.26 12.86
C SER A 23 -3.84 1.26 12.14
N LEU A 24 -3.21 0.35 12.88
CA LEU A 24 -2.33 -0.74 12.38
C LEU A 24 -3.15 -1.93 11.85
N GLU A 25 -4.21 -1.67 11.10
CA GLU A 25 -5.10 -2.72 10.60
C GLU A 25 -4.55 -3.37 9.32
N THR A 26 -4.69 -4.69 9.23
CA THR A 26 -4.32 -5.50 8.06
C THR A 26 -5.00 -5.03 6.78
N GLU A 27 -6.21 -4.46 6.91
CA GLU A 27 -6.97 -3.86 5.82
C GLU A 27 -6.16 -2.80 5.05
N GLY A 28 -5.35 -1.99 5.74
CA GLY A 28 -4.55 -0.97 5.05
C GLY A 28 -3.47 -1.54 4.15
N CYS A 29 -2.90 -2.66 4.55
CA CYS A 29 -1.94 -3.40 3.74
C CYS A 29 -2.63 -4.06 2.54
N ILE A 30 -3.80 -4.68 2.72
CA ILE A 30 -4.58 -5.30 1.64
C ILE A 30 -4.97 -4.25 0.58
N HIS A 31 -5.44 -3.08 1.01
CA HIS A 31 -5.76 -1.98 0.10
C HIS A 31 -4.53 -1.48 -0.68
N ALA A 32 -3.39 -1.29 0.00
CA ALA A 32 -2.16 -0.88 -0.66
C ALA A 32 -1.64 -1.95 -1.65
N LEU A 33 -1.83 -3.24 -1.35
CA LEU A 33 -1.47 -4.37 -2.22
C LEU A 33 -2.36 -4.49 -3.46
N ASN A 34 -3.64 -4.20 -3.34
CA ASN A 34 -4.58 -4.29 -4.47
C ASN A 34 -4.48 -3.09 -5.43
N MET A 35 -3.99 -1.94 -4.97
CA MET A 35 -3.81 -0.74 -5.79
C MET A 35 -3.03 -0.96 -7.10
N PRO A 36 -1.88 -1.67 -7.12
CA PRO A 36 -1.18 -1.99 -8.36
C PRO A 36 -1.90 -3.03 -9.24
N LEU A 37 -2.71 -3.91 -8.65
CA LEU A 37 -3.42 -4.98 -9.38
C LEU A 37 -4.63 -4.46 -10.16
N HIS A 38 -5.28 -3.40 -9.67
CA HIS A 38 -6.44 -2.76 -10.32
C HIS A 38 -6.05 -1.63 -11.31
N LYS A 39 -4.78 -1.52 -11.70
CA LYS A 39 -4.31 -0.48 -12.63
C LYS A 39 -4.50 -0.80 -14.13
N TYR A 40 -5.23 -1.86 -14.48
CA TYR A 40 -5.70 -2.19 -15.84
C TYR A 40 -7.04 -2.91 -15.80
#